data_AF-A0A0P4R9W7-F1
#
_entry.id   AF-A0A0P4R9W7-F1
#
_cell.length_a   1.000
_cell.length_b   1.000
_cell.length_c   1.000
_cell.angle_alpha   90.00
_cell.angle_beta   90.00
_cell.angle_gamma   90.00
#
_symmetry.space_group_name_H-M   'P 1'
#
loop_
_entity.id
_entity.type
_entity.pdbx_description
1 polymer ?
#
loop_
_entity_poly.entity_id
_entity_poly.type
_entity_poly.pdbx_seq_one_letter_code
_entity_poly.pdbx_strand_id
1 'polypeptide(L)'
;MKTTSQHRALGLGHWSHPLLGQRVIDHAHGDRVGVLRALAPDVQGGSLDPVLKVPDTPPVAWLSPEGGGVEWTTALDTIEAA
;
A
#
# COMPACT_ATOMS: atom_id res chain seq x y z
N MET A 1 16.42 19.93 -8.20
CA MET A 1 15.54 19.03 -8.96
C MET A 1 14.72 18.23 -7.96
N LYS A 2 13.39 18.42 -7.91
CA LYS A 2 12.51 17.53 -7.13
C LYS A 2 12.16 16.37 -8.06
N THR A 3 12.67 15.18 -7.78
CA THR A 3 12.25 13.95 -8.47
C THR A 3 10.82 13.65 -8.02
N THR A 4 9.84 14.20 -8.74
CA THR A 4 8.46 13.75 -8.62
C THR A 4 8.41 12.34 -9.21
N SER A 5 8.63 11.32 -8.38
CA SER A 5 8.28 9.94 -8.76
C SER A 5 6.79 9.93 -9.02
N GLN A 6 6.41 10.04 -10.29
CA GLN A 6 5.02 9.98 -10.69
C GLN A 6 4.55 8.55 -10.46
N HIS A 7 3.67 8.37 -9.48
CA HIS A 7 2.95 7.13 -9.30
C HIS A 7 2.19 6.87 -10.59
N ARG A 8 2.60 5.86 -11.35
CA ARG A 8 1.98 5.47 -12.61
C ARG A 8 0.93 4.39 -12.33
N ALA A 9 -0.25 4.54 -12.90
CA ALA A 9 -1.25 3.48 -12.87
C ALA A 9 -0.72 2.22 -13.58
N LEU A 10 -0.76 1.08 -12.89
CA LEU A 10 -0.38 -0.24 -13.38
C LEU A 10 -1.60 -1.07 -13.84
N GLY A 11 -2.81 -0.57 -13.61
CA GLY A 11 -4.07 -1.25 -13.93
C GLY A 11 -4.70 -1.91 -12.70
N LEU A 12 -6.00 -2.22 -12.78
CA LEU A 12 -6.76 -2.85 -11.69
C LEU A 12 -6.63 -2.12 -10.33
N GLY A 13 -6.58 -0.80 -10.34
CA GLY A 13 -6.40 0.02 -9.14
C GLY A 13 -4.97 0.09 -8.58
N HIS A 14 -4.00 -0.61 -9.18
CA HIS A 14 -2.62 -0.63 -8.69
C HIS A 14 -1.81 0.54 -9.24
N TRP A 15 -0.89 1.05 -8.44
CA TRP A 15 0.00 2.15 -8.77
C TRP A 15 1.46 1.77 -8.51
N SER A 16 2.38 2.28 -9.32
CA SER A 16 3.81 2.12 -9.09
C SER A 16 4.27 3.00 -7.92
N HIS A 17 5.27 2.52 -7.19
CA HIS A 17 5.99 3.31 -6.19
C HIS A 17 7.45 2.85 -6.10
N PRO A 18 8.43 3.76 -5.90
CA PRO A 18 9.84 3.38 -5.78
C PRO A 18 10.14 2.41 -4.63
N LEU A 19 9.31 2.42 -3.58
CA LEU A 19 9.47 1.52 -2.44
C LEU A 19 8.76 0.16 -2.62
N LEU A 20 8.12 -0.11 -3.76
CA LEU A 20 7.52 -1.44 -3.98
C LEU A 20 8.60 -2.53 -3.87
N GLY A 21 8.33 -3.55 -3.06
CA GLY A 21 9.26 -4.62 -2.72
C GLY A 21 10.31 -4.26 -1.68
N GLN A 22 10.36 -3.01 -1.20
CA GLN A 22 11.31 -2.54 -0.19
C GLN A 22 10.73 -2.64 1.21
N ARG A 23 11.62 -2.71 2.21
CA ARG A 23 11.25 -2.49 3.61
C ARG A 23 10.88 -1.02 3.82
N VAL A 24 9.83 -0.81 4.60
CA VAL A 24 9.37 0.50 5.01
C VAL A 24 9.03 0.51 6.51
N ILE A 25 9.17 1.67 7.13
CA ILE A 25 8.69 1.95 8.48
C ILE A 25 7.31 2.59 8.35
N ASP A 26 6.33 2.08 9.09
CA ASP A 26 4.97 2.61 9.17
C ASP A 26 4.76 3.34 10.50
N HIS A 27 4.76 4.68 10.43
CA HIS A 27 4.62 5.53 11.61
C HIS A 27 3.19 5.53 12.18
N ALA A 28 2.17 5.21 11.38
CA ALA A 28 0.79 5.15 11.86
C ALA A 28 0.55 3.96 12.80
N HIS A 29 1.40 2.92 12.71
CA HIS A 29 1.30 1.71 13.51
C HIS A 29 2.47 1.56 14.51
N GLY A 30 3.00 2.68 15.02
CA GLY A 30 4.04 2.67 16.04
C GLY A 30 5.39 2.19 15.52
N ASP A 31 5.82 2.71 14.38
CA ASP A 31 7.07 2.39 13.68
C ASP A 31 7.19 0.91 13.31
N ARG A 32 6.05 0.28 13.01
CA ARG A 32 6.01 -1.11 12.59
C ARG A 32 6.71 -1.25 11.23
N VAL A 33 7.61 -2.23 11.11
CA VAL A 33 8.34 -2.49 9.86
C VAL A 33 7.64 -3.56 9.02
N GLY A 34 7.53 -3.32 7.71
CA GLY A 34 6.99 -4.26 6.73
C GLY A 34 7.57 -4.05 5.34
N VAL A 35 7.22 -4.94 4.41
CA VAL A 35 7.55 -4.81 2.98
C VAL A 35 6.37 -4.20 2.24
N LEU A 36 6.59 -3.13 1.48
CA LEU A 36 5.53 -2.54 0.65
C LEU A 36 5.23 -3.44 -0.55
N ARG A 37 4.07 -4.08 -0.56
CA ARG A 37 3.66 -5.06 -1.59
C ARG A 37 2.85 -4.44 -2.72
N ALA A 38 1.98 -3.48 -2.39
CA ALA A 38 1.13 -2.82 -3.36
C ALA A 38 0.77 -1.40 -2.90
N LEU A 39 0.42 -0.58 -3.88
CA LEU A 39 -0.27 0.68 -3.67
C LEU A 39 -1.58 0.59 -4.46
N ALA A 40 -2.68 0.34 -3.76
CA ALA A 40 -3.98 0.07 -4.36
C ALA A 40 -5.13 0.44 -3.41
N PRO A 41 -6.34 0.76 -3.92
CA PRO A 41 -7.52 1.00 -3.11
C PRO A 41 -7.79 -0.17 -2.16
N ASP A 42 -8.18 0.15 -0.93
CA ASP A 42 -8.69 -0.85 0.00
C ASP A 42 -10.17 -1.11 -0.26
N VAL A 43 -10.59 -2.37 -0.08
CA VAL A 43 -12.00 -2.76 -0.14
C VAL A 43 -12.56 -2.59 1.26
N GLN A 44 -13.06 -1.38 1.56
CA GLN A 44 -13.75 -1.16 2.81
C GLN A 44 -15.12 -1.86 2.79
N GLY A 45 -15.22 -2.96 3.52
CA GLY A 45 -16.49 -3.64 3.75
C GLY A 45 -16.26 -5.11 4.06
N GLY A 46 -16.75 -5.57 5.21
CA GLY A 46 -16.71 -6.99 5.60
C GLY A 46 -17.61 -7.90 4.74
N SER A 47 -18.03 -7.45 3.57
CA SER A 47 -18.73 -8.32 2.62
C SER A 47 -17.72 -9.23 1.94
N LEU A 48 -18.04 -10.53 1.89
CA LEU A 48 -17.30 -11.53 1.13
C LEU A 48 -17.78 -11.62 -0.33
N ASP A 49 -18.64 -10.69 -0.75
CA ASP A 49 -19.13 -10.63 -2.12
C ASP A 49 -17.98 -10.30 -3.09
N PRO A 50 -18.01 -10.85 -4.32
CA PRO A 50 -17.03 -10.50 -5.34
C PRO A 50 -16.98 -8.99 -5.61
N VAL A 51 -15.77 -8.43 -5.56
CA VAL A 51 -15.52 -7.05 -5.97
C VAL A 51 -15.50 -7.00 -7.50
N LEU A 52 -16.64 -6.65 -8.10
CA LEU A 52 -16.81 -6.62 -9.56
C LEU A 52 -16.27 -5.34 -10.22
N LYS A 53 -15.90 -4.33 -9.42
CA LYS A 53 -15.35 -3.05 -9.88
C LYS A 53 -14.25 -2.60 -8.93
N VAL A 54 -13.17 -2.03 -9.47
CA VAL A 54 -12.14 -1.36 -8.68
C VAL A 54 -12.78 -0.27 -7.81
N PRO A 55 -12.58 -0.28 -6.48
CA PRO A 55 -13.10 0.76 -5.61
C PRO A 55 -12.65 2.15 -6.04
N ASP A 56 -13.57 3.11 -6.01
CA ASP A 56 -13.27 4.53 -6.26
C ASP A 56 -12.85 5.20 -4.94
N THR A 57 -11.77 4.69 -4.35
CA THR A 57 -11.15 5.20 -3.12
C THR A 57 -9.67 5.49 -3.36
N PRO A 58 -9.06 6.44 -2.63
CA PRO A 58 -7.63 6.69 -2.74
C PRO A 58 -6.82 5.40 -2.46
N PRO A 59 -5.70 5.18 -3.18
CA PRO A 59 -4.88 4.01 -2.93
C PRO A 59 -4.19 4.09 -1.57
N VAL A 60 -4.06 2.95 -0.91
CA VAL A 60 -3.34 2.79 0.36
C VAL A 60 -2.13 1.88 0.17
N ALA A 61 -1.16 1.99 1.07
CA ALA A 61 0.01 1.12 1.10
C ALA A 61 -0.39 -0.23 1.75
N TRP A 62 -0.18 -1.32 1.01
CA TRP A 62 -0.35 -2.68 1.51
C TRP A 62 1.00 -3.21 1.97
N LEU A 63 1.12 -3.48 3.27
CA LEU A 63 2.36 -3.91 3.91
C LEU A 63 2.27 -5.37 4.37
N SER A 64 3.32 -6.13 4.09
CA SER A 64 3.48 -7.50 4.57
C SER A 64 4.53 -7.57 5.68
N PRO A 65 4.30 -8.34 6.76
CA PRO A 65 5.32 -8.51 7.81
C PRO A 65 6.53 -9.29 7.27
N GLU A 66 7.75 -8.93 7.67
CA GLU A 66 8.98 -9.59 7.18
C GLU A 66 9.02 -11.10 7.43
N GLY A 67 8.48 -11.56 8.56
CA GLY A 67 8.40 -12.97 8.94
C GLY A 67 7.15 -13.69 8.45
N GLY A 68 6.32 -13.05 7.62
CA GLY A 68 4.97 -13.51 7.30
C GLY A 68 3.94 -13.16 8.38
N GLY A 69 2.67 -13.45 8.10
CA GLY A 69 1.55 -13.10 8.95
C GLY A 69 0.46 -12.37 8.17
N VAL A 70 -0.32 -11.56 8.87
CA VAL A 70 -1.44 -10.81 8.28
C VAL A 70 -0.92 -9.48 7.76
N GLU A 71 -1.18 -9.22 6.48
CA GLU A 71 -0.93 -7.92 5.85
C GLU A 71 -1.78 -6.83 6.51
N TRP A 72 -1.33 -5.58 6.42
CA TRP A 72 -2.10 -4.44 6.87
C TRP A 72 -2.01 -3.30 5.87
N THR A 73 -3.01 -2.42 5.91
CA THR A 73 -3.05 -1.21 5.08
C THR A 73 -2.71 0.01 5.91
N THR A 74 -2.03 0.98 5.30
CA THR A 74 -1.72 2.27 5.92
C THR A 74 -1.73 3.39 4.86
N ALA A 75 -1.81 4.64 5.29
CA ALA A 75 -1.75 5.77 4.38
C ALA A 75 -0.32 5.92 3.82
N LEU A 76 -0.22 6.19 2.51
CA LEU A 76 1.06 6.23 1.81
C LEU A 76 2.03 7.31 2.36
N ASP A 77 1.50 8.40 2.90
CA ASP A 77 2.29 9.49 3.48
C ASP A 77 2.82 9.18 4.89
N THR A 78 2.46 8.03 5.46
CA THR A 78 2.91 7.57 6.78
C THR A 78 4.06 6.56 6.71
N ILE A 79 4.50 6.21 5.50
CA ILE A 79 5.58 5.25 5.29
C ILE A 79 6.85 5.92 4.76
N GLU A 80 7.99 5.45 5.23
CA GLU A 80 9.29 5.81 4.70
C GLU A 80 10.19 4.58 4.51
N ALA A 81 11.26 4.73 3.72
CA ALA A 81 12.24 3.65 3.57
C ALA A 81 12.91 3.35 4.92
N ALA A 82 13.02 2.07 5.27
CA ALA A 82 13.66 1.60 6.50
C ALA A 82 15.20 1.64 6.45
#